data_AF-A4X3T0-F1
#
_entry.id   AF-A4X3T0-F1
#
_cell.length_a   1.000
_cell.length_b   1.000
_cell.length_c   1.000
_cell.angle_alpha   90.00
_cell.angle_beta   90.00
_cell.angle_gamma   90.00
#
_symmetry.space_group_name_H-M   'P 1'
#
loop_
_entity.id
_entity.type
_entity.pdbx_description
1 polymer ?
#
loop_
_entity_poly.entity_id
_entity_poly.type
_entity_poly.pdbx_seq_one_letter_code
_entity_poly.pdbx_strand_id
1 'polypeptide(L)'
;MLAGTTPVLVHNTNGCWPGLDDLSASAARPAKGGLTHAGREYQKHMGRRELPKVPGKQLDTAGQDHLDDILTTPGTQRVPINGGAFQGGYYYIRPDGAGAAFDSNGVFQYFGKF
;
A
#
# COMPACT_ATOMS: atom_id res chain seq x y z
N MET A 1 29.09 -10.42 -21.50
CA MET A 1 27.65 -10.59 -21.24
C MET A 1 27.37 -10.01 -19.86
N LEU A 2 26.74 -8.84 -19.75
CA LEU A 2 26.41 -8.23 -18.46
C LEU A 2 25.05 -8.78 -17.98
N ALA A 3 25.05 -9.44 -16.83
CA ALA A 3 23.86 -9.91 -16.16
C ALA A 3 23.07 -8.72 -15.61
N GLY A 4 22.04 -8.29 -16.34
CA GLY A 4 20.98 -7.44 -15.81
C GLY A 4 19.98 -8.30 -15.04
N THR A 5 20.33 -8.75 -13.85
CA THR A 5 19.34 -9.24 -12.88
C THR A 5 18.59 -8.03 -12.34
N THR A 6 17.58 -7.58 -13.08
CA THR A 6 16.46 -6.90 -12.43
C THR A 6 15.96 -7.88 -11.37
N PRO A 7 15.82 -7.49 -10.09
CA PRO A 7 15.10 -8.33 -9.15
C PRO A 7 13.68 -8.47 -9.70
N VAL A 8 13.39 -9.65 -10.23
CA VAL A 8 12.03 -10.12 -10.49
C VAL A 8 11.24 -9.88 -9.22
N LEU A 9 10.06 -9.26 -9.34
CA LEU A 9 9.10 -9.11 -8.25
C LEU A 9 8.74 -10.53 -7.77
N VAL A 10 9.48 -11.04 -6.79
CA VAL A 10 9.26 -12.40 -6.31
C VAL A 10 8.08 -12.34 -5.34
N HIS A 11 6.98 -12.98 -5.70
CA HIS A 11 5.91 -13.40 -4.78
C HIS A 11 6.44 -14.47 -3.79
N ASN A 12 7.57 -14.21 -3.12
CA ASN A 12 8.26 -15.20 -2.31
C ASN A 12 7.78 -15.13 -0.86
N THR A 13 6.77 -15.95 -0.56
CA THR A 13 6.40 -16.32 0.81
C THR A 13 7.42 -17.32 1.37
N ASN A 14 8.59 -16.84 1.81
CA ASN A 14 9.56 -17.65 2.57
C ASN A 14 9.92 -16.95 3.89
N GLY A 15 8.90 -16.70 4.73
CA GLY A 15 9.08 -16.36 6.15
C GLY A 15 8.19 -15.23 6.66
N CYS A 16 7.31 -15.57 7.61
CA CYS A 16 6.58 -14.74 8.59
C CYS A 16 5.84 -13.45 8.15
N TRP A 17 6.01 -12.92 6.94
CA TRP A 17 5.34 -11.72 6.43
C TRP A 17 4.42 -12.09 5.24
N PRO A 18 3.20 -11.52 5.14
CA PRO A 18 2.28 -11.84 4.05
C PRO A 18 2.82 -11.50 2.66
N GLY A 19 2.32 -12.20 1.64
CA GLY A 19 2.61 -11.91 0.24
C GLY A 19 1.95 -10.60 -0.21
N LEU A 20 2.39 -10.04 -1.35
CA LEU A 20 1.82 -8.77 -1.86
C LEU A 20 0.31 -8.87 -2.12
N ASP A 21 -0.17 -10.03 -2.57
CA ASP A 21 -1.60 -10.28 -2.77
C ASP A 21 -2.39 -10.19 -1.45
N ASP A 22 -1.86 -10.76 -0.37
CA ASP A 22 -2.48 -10.70 0.96
C ASP A 22 -2.47 -9.27 1.52
N LEU A 23 -1.36 -8.55 1.32
CA LEU A 23 -1.25 -7.15 1.71
C LEU A 23 -2.25 -6.29 0.95
N SER A 24 -2.34 -6.44 -0.37
CA SER A 24 -3.32 -5.73 -1.20
C SER A 24 -4.75 -6.04 -0.78
N ALA A 25 -5.08 -7.33 -0.61
CA ALA A 25 -6.42 -7.78 -0.21
C ALA A 25 -6.84 -7.21 1.14
N SER A 26 -5.89 -6.98 2.06
CA SER A 26 -6.19 -6.41 3.38
C SER A 26 -6.85 -5.03 3.31
N ALA A 27 -6.62 -4.26 2.26
CA ALA A 27 -7.16 -2.90 2.11
C ALA A 27 -8.58 -2.88 1.52
N ALA A 28 -9.02 -3.97 0.90
CA ALA A 28 -10.39 -4.16 0.41
C ALA A 28 -11.42 -4.41 1.52
N ARG A 29 -10.97 -4.53 2.78
CA ARG A 29 -11.85 -4.71 3.93
C ARG A 29 -12.86 -3.55 4.05
N PRO A 30 -14.13 -3.81 4.42
CA PRO A 30 -15.13 -2.76 4.58
C PRO A 30 -14.74 -1.75 5.66
N ALA A 31 -14.92 -0.47 5.37
CA ALA A 31 -14.76 0.65 6.29
C ALA A 31 -16.11 1.34 6.55
N LYS A 32 -16.13 2.24 7.54
CA LYS A 32 -17.30 3.08 7.82
C LYS A 32 -17.65 3.94 6.60
N GLY A 33 -18.95 4.04 6.29
CA GLY A 33 -19.45 4.86 5.19
C GLY A 33 -19.65 4.11 3.87
N GLY A 34 -19.52 2.79 3.86
CA GLY A 34 -19.79 1.95 2.67
C GLY A 34 -18.64 1.92 1.65
N LEU A 35 -17.46 2.38 2.04
CA LEU A 35 -16.22 2.27 1.26
C LEU A 35 -15.31 1.18 1.83
N THR A 36 -14.27 0.81 1.08
CA THR A 36 -13.14 0.02 1.60
C THR A 36 -12.17 0.91 2.39
N HIS A 37 -11.23 0.31 3.11
CA HIS A 37 -10.16 1.07 3.76
C HIS A 37 -9.30 1.83 2.74
N ALA A 38 -8.97 1.18 1.61
CA ALA A 38 -8.26 1.84 0.52
C ALA A 38 -9.06 3.02 -0.04
N GLY A 39 -10.37 2.85 -0.30
CA GLY A 39 -11.21 3.91 -0.84
C GLY A 39 -11.35 5.11 0.10
N ARG A 40 -11.48 4.86 1.41
CA ARG A 40 -11.53 5.93 2.42
C ARG A 40 -10.22 6.71 2.51
N GLU A 41 -9.08 6.02 2.50
CA GLU A 41 -7.78 6.71 2.52
C GLU A 41 -7.52 7.44 1.19
N TYR A 42 -7.89 6.87 0.04
CA TYR A 42 -7.84 7.58 -1.23
C TYR A 42 -8.66 8.87 -1.19
N GLN A 43 -9.92 8.79 -0.71
CA GLN A 43 -10.79 9.95 -0.56
C GLN A 43 -10.16 11.06 0.30
N LYS A 44 -9.52 10.67 1.41
CA LYS A 44 -8.83 11.58 2.32
C LYS A 44 -7.66 12.30 1.63
N HIS A 45 -6.80 11.57 0.91
CA HIS A 45 -5.66 12.14 0.19
C HIS A 45 -6.09 12.96 -1.04
N MET A 46 -7.15 12.55 -1.73
CA MET A 46 -7.82 13.34 -2.77
C MET A 46 -8.35 14.66 -2.20
N GLY A 47 -8.97 14.64 -1.01
CA GLY A 47 -9.42 15.84 -0.31
C GLY A 47 -8.29 16.82 0.05
N ARG A 48 -7.07 16.30 0.23
CA ARG A 48 -5.84 17.09 0.45
C ARG A 48 -5.17 17.54 -0.85
N ARG A 49 -5.71 17.16 -2.01
CA ARG A 49 -5.15 17.41 -3.36
C ARG A 49 -3.82 16.69 -3.60
N GLU A 50 -3.58 15.59 -2.89
CA GLU A 50 -2.38 14.75 -3.05
C GLU A 50 -2.59 13.64 -4.10
N LEU A 51 -3.85 13.28 -4.36
CA LEU A 51 -4.25 12.28 -5.37
C LEU A 51 -5.26 12.87 -6.37
N PRO A 52 -5.35 12.29 -7.59
CA PRO A 52 -6.34 12.70 -8.59
C PRO A 52 -7.77 12.65 -8.06
N LYS A 53 -8.60 13.56 -8.56
CA LYS A 53 -10.02 13.58 -8.20
C LYS A 53 -10.80 12.55 -9.01
N VAL A 54 -11.50 11.65 -8.33
CA VAL A 54 -12.39 10.65 -8.93
C VAL A 54 -13.82 10.78 -8.36
N PRO A 55 -14.86 10.35 -9.10
CA PRO A 55 -16.21 10.25 -8.56
C PRO A 55 -16.28 9.29 -7.36
N GLY A 56 -17.21 9.54 -6.43
CA GLY A 56 -17.35 8.75 -5.20
C GLY A 56 -17.49 7.24 -5.42
N LYS A 57 -18.20 6.83 -6.48
CA LYS A 57 -18.38 5.43 -6.86
C LYS A 57 -17.10 4.71 -7.33
N GLN A 58 -16.02 5.46 -7.59
CA GLN A 58 -14.73 4.93 -8.04
C GLN A 58 -13.68 4.92 -6.92
N LEU A 59 -14.01 5.41 -5.72
CA LEU A 59 -13.04 5.55 -4.63
C LEU A 59 -12.41 4.21 -4.24
N ASP A 60 -13.21 3.15 -4.12
CA ASP A 60 -12.71 1.83 -3.73
C ASP A 60 -11.74 1.26 -4.77
N THR A 61 -12.09 1.33 -6.05
CA THR A 61 -11.23 0.90 -7.16
C THR A 61 -9.96 1.75 -7.23
N ALA A 62 -10.09 3.08 -7.23
CA ALA A 62 -8.94 3.98 -7.28
C ALA A 62 -8.01 3.83 -6.07
N GLY A 63 -8.58 3.52 -4.90
CA GLY A 63 -7.82 3.18 -3.70
C GLY A 63 -7.03 1.89 -3.85
N GLN A 64 -7.65 0.84 -4.38
CA GLN A 64 -6.95 -0.43 -4.63
C GLN A 64 -5.87 -0.27 -5.69
N ASP A 65 -6.18 0.35 -6.83
CA ASP A 65 -5.20 0.59 -7.89
C ASP A 65 -3.98 1.36 -7.35
N HIS A 66 -4.22 2.37 -6.50
CA HIS A 66 -3.14 3.13 -5.89
C HIS A 66 -2.28 2.29 -4.94
N LEU A 67 -2.89 1.41 -4.14
CA LEU A 67 -2.16 0.50 -3.26
C LEU A 67 -1.35 -0.52 -4.06
N ASP A 68 -1.94 -1.09 -5.11
CA ASP A 68 -1.28 -2.07 -5.98
C ASP A 68 -0.09 -1.43 -6.68
N ASP A 69 -0.23 -0.20 -7.17
CA ASP A 69 0.89 0.58 -7.71
C ASP A 69 1.98 0.77 -6.65
N ILE A 70 1.64 1.08 -5.40
CA ILE A 70 2.63 1.21 -4.31
C ILE A 70 3.40 -0.10 -4.13
N LEU A 71 2.70 -1.23 -4.05
CA LEU A 71 3.29 -2.52 -3.76
C LEU A 71 4.14 -3.08 -4.92
N THR A 72 3.78 -2.75 -6.16
CA THR A 72 4.36 -3.38 -7.36
C THR A 72 5.32 -2.51 -8.15
N THR A 73 5.35 -1.19 -7.90
CA THR A 73 6.29 -0.28 -8.59
C THR A 73 7.75 -0.72 -8.38
N PRO A 74 8.53 -0.89 -9.48
CA PRO A 74 9.95 -1.16 -9.36
C PRO A 74 10.67 -0.08 -8.55
N GLY A 75 11.42 -0.50 -7.54
CA GLY A 75 12.11 0.41 -6.62
C GLY A 75 11.31 0.83 -5.39
N THR A 76 10.08 0.32 -5.22
CA THR A 76 9.39 0.42 -3.93
C THR A 76 10.25 -0.20 -2.83
N GLN A 77 10.48 0.57 -1.77
CA GLN A 77 11.24 0.14 -0.60
C GLN A 77 10.32 -0.38 0.49
N ARG A 78 10.74 -1.45 1.16
CA ARG A 78 10.09 -1.94 2.38
C ARG A 78 10.89 -1.50 3.60
N VAL A 79 10.30 -0.68 4.45
CA VAL A 79 10.96 -0.08 5.63
C VAL A 79 10.25 -0.52 6.91
N PRO A 80 10.94 -1.07 7.92
CA PRO A 80 10.30 -1.52 9.15
C PRO A 80 9.76 -0.34 9.99
N ILE A 81 8.59 -0.53 10.59
CA ILE A 81 8.01 0.41 11.56
C ILE A 81 8.50 0.03 12.95
N ASN A 82 9.39 0.84 13.51
CA ASN A 82 10.05 0.54 14.79
C ASN A 82 9.39 1.21 16.02
N GLY A 83 8.30 1.95 15.85
CA GLY A 83 7.61 2.62 16.97
C GLY A 83 6.19 3.03 16.65
N GLY A 84 5.46 3.45 17.68
CA GLY A 84 4.05 3.84 17.59
C GLY A 84 3.09 2.65 17.48
N ALA A 85 1.83 2.93 17.13
CA ALA A 85 0.74 1.94 17.15
C ALA A 85 0.88 0.80 16.11
N PHE A 86 1.79 0.93 15.15
CA PHE A 86 2.01 -0.03 14.07
C PHE A 86 3.41 -0.65 14.13
N GLN A 87 4.08 -0.57 15.29
CA GLN A 87 5.37 -1.20 15.51
C GLN A 87 5.34 -2.69 15.13
N GLY A 88 6.40 -3.16 14.47
CA GLY A 88 6.49 -4.53 13.95
C GLY A 88 5.87 -4.70 12.56
N GLY A 89 5.22 -3.66 12.04
CA GLY A 89 4.77 -3.59 10.65
C GLY A 89 5.82 -3.02 9.69
N TYR A 90 5.39 -2.70 8.47
CA TYR A 90 6.25 -2.13 7.43
C TYR A 90 5.57 -1.00 6.66
N TYR A 91 6.37 -0.03 6.24
CA TYR A 91 6.04 0.89 5.16
C TYR A 91 6.48 0.29 3.83
N TYR A 92 5.64 0.46 2.81
CA TYR A 92 6.01 0.29 1.41
C TYR A 92 6.02 1.67 0.76
N ILE A 93 7.18 2.10 0.26
CA ILE A 93 7.40 3.48 -0.18
C ILE A 93 7.89 3.47 -1.63
N ARG A 94 7.09 4.02 -2.54
CA ARG A 94 7.46 4.23 -3.94
C ARG A 94 8.59 5.24 -4.07
N PRO A 95 9.32 5.24 -5.20
CA PRO A 95 10.38 6.23 -5.48
C PRO A 95 9.92 7.69 -5.46
N ASP A 96 8.64 7.98 -5.67
CA ASP A 96 8.06 9.32 -5.61
C ASP A 96 7.63 9.76 -4.19
N GLY A 97 7.93 8.94 -3.18
CA GLY A 97 7.63 9.15 -1.77
C GLY A 97 6.19 8.79 -1.37
N ALA A 98 5.33 8.36 -2.30
CA ALA A 98 4.02 7.82 -1.93
C ALA A 98 4.18 6.45 -1.26
N GLY A 99 3.44 6.16 -0.21
CA GLY A 99 3.55 4.88 0.47
C GLY A 99 2.33 4.42 1.21
N ALA A 100 2.37 3.16 1.61
CA ALA A 100 1.35 2.48 2.38
C ALA A 100 1.95 1.90 3.67
N ALA A 101 1.23 2.02 4.77
CA ALA A 101 1.60 1.45 6.06
C ALA A 101 0.82 0.18 6.33
N PHE A 102 1.51 -0.86 6.79
CA PHE A 102 0.91 -2.12 7.23
C PHE A 102 1.31 -2.37 8.68
N ASP A 103 0.39 -2.86 9.49
CA ASP A 103 0.71 -3.27 10.87
C ASP A 103 1.46 -4.61 10.93
N SER A 104 1.76 -5.10 12.13
CA SER A 104 2.51 -6.34 12.34
C SER A 104 1.85 -7.59 11.74
N ASN A 105 0.55 -7.54 11.42
CA ASN A 105 -0.18 -8.64 10.79
C ASN A 105 -0.26 -8.47 9.26
N GLY A 106 0.41 -7.47 8.68
CA GLY A 106 0.32 -7.16 7.26
C GLY A 106 -1.01 -6.52 6.86
N VAL A 107 -1.71 -5.90 7.80
CA VAL A 107 -3.00 -5.29 7.53
C VAL A 107 -2.82 -3.81 7.16
N PHE A 108 -3.34 -3.40 6.01
CA PHE A 108 -3.20 -2.04 5.46
C PHE A 108 -3.85 -0.99 6.37
N GLN A 109 -3.09 -0.01 6.85
CA GLN A 109 -3.58 1.00 7.77
C GLN A 109 -3.86 2.35 7.11
N TYR A 110 -2.94 2.88 6.30
CA TYR A 110 -3.10 4.19 5.66
C TYR A 110 -2.16 4.42 4.48
N PHE A 111 -2.50 5.42 3.66
CA PHE A 111 -1.59 6.04 2.69
C PHE A 111 -0.81 7.21 3.33
N GLY A 112 0.42 7.42 2.88
CA GLY A 112 1.31 8.45 3.40
C GLY A 112 2.30 8.97 2.37
N LYS A 113 2.95 10.08 2.71
CA LYS A 113 4.12 10.62 2.02
C LYS A 113 5.32 10.49 2.97
N PHE A 114 6.44 9.95 2.49
CA PHE A 114 7.65 9.66 3.28
C PHE A 114 8.87 10.35 2.69
#